data_AF-A0A7V9V0V8-F1
#
_entry.id   AF-A0A7V9V0V8-F1
#
_cell.length_a   1.000
_cell.length_b   1.000
_cell.length_c   1.000
_cell.angle_alpha   90.00
_cell.angle_beta   90.00
_cell.angle_gamma   90.00
#
_symmetry.space_group_name_H-M   'P 1'
#
loop_
_entity.id
_entity.type
_entity.pdbx_description
1 polymer ?
#
loop_
_entity_poly.entity_id
_entity_poly.type
_entity_poly.pdbx_seq_one_letter_code
_entity_poly.pdbx_strand_id
1 'polypeptide(L)'
;MRKILFATLALAPIVIALHYLADLSQTVEFVIAAAALVPLAWLIGEATEHAAEHTGPGIGGFLNATFGNAPELIIALIAVNEGLTEVVRGSLTGSVVSNLLLVLGAALVAGGRGTLDRFSSFLSIGLLVVATSLFLIPAIPGWDGDPDRGSLPRIAVPVAIALLIVYVGVTWYSLRRHSRIHVASDEEITGWSLPAALVALALTTLVTA
;
A
#
# COMPACT_ATOMS: atom_id res chain seq x y z
N MET A 1 20.22 6.06 -6.13
CA MET A 1 18.76 5.88 -6.20
C MET A 1 17.98 7.08 -5.64
N ARG A 2 18.11 7.43 -4.35
CA ARG A 2 17.37 8.54 -3.70
C ARG A 2 17.35 9.87 -4.49
N LYS A 3 18.49 10.35 -5.00
CA LYS A 3 18.55 11.60 -5.80
C LYS A 3 17.69 11.57 -7.08
N ILE A 4 17.55 10.41 -7.71
CA ILE A 4 16.72 10.24 -8.92
C ILE A 4 15.25 10.28 -8.52
N LEU A 5 14.87 9.63 -7.42
CA LEU A 5 13.49 9.63 -6.93
C LEU A 5 13.03 11.03 -6.51
N PHE A 6 13.88 11.79 -5.82
CA PHE A 6 13.60 13.20 -5.51
C PHE A 6 13.49 14.07 -6.78
N ALA A 7 14.33 13.84 -7.79
CA ALA A 7 14.21 14.56 -9.06
C ALA A 7 12.89 14.23 -9.78
N THR A 8 12.45 12.97 -9.76
CA THR A 8 11.17 12.56 -10.35
C THR A 8 9.95 13.09 -9.59
N LEU A 9 10.10 13.59 -8.36
CA LEU A 9 8.99 14.21 -7.63
C LEU A 9 8.46 15.46 -8.33
N ALA A 10 9.30 16.12 -9.15
CA ALA A 10 8.88 17.23 -9.99
C ALA A 10 7.80 16.83 -11.03
N LEU A 11 7.62 15.54 -11.32
CA LEU A 11 6.55 15.07 -12.21
C LEU A 11 5.18 15.44 -11.67
N ALA A 12 4.96 15.41 -10.35
CA ALA A 12 3.65 15.72 -9.77
C ALA A 12 3.17 17.15 -10.08
N PRO A 13 3.91 18.23 -9.76
CA PRO A 13 3.49 19.58 -10.14
C PRO A 13 3.47 19.80 -11.66
N ILE A 14 4.31 19.10 -12.43
CA ILE A 14 4.29 19.18 -13.90
C ILE A 14 2.97 18.61 -14.45
N VAL A 15 2.52 17.45 -13.96
CA VAL A 15 1.26 16.83 -14.39
C VAL A 15 0.07 17.73 -14.03
N ILE A 16 0.06 18.29 -12.82
CA ILE A 16 -0.98 19.24 -12.39
C ILE A 16 -0.98 20.48 -13.30
N ALA A 17 0.18 21.05 -13.59
CA ALA A 17 0.28 22.19 -14.48
C ALA A 17 -0.19 21.85 -15.90
N LEU A 18 0.19 20.68 -16.43
CA LEU A 18 -0.22 20.22 -17.76
C LEU A 18 -1.73 20.01 -17.84
N HIS A 19 -2.38 19.47 -16.80
CA HIS A 19 -3.83 19.32 -16.74
C HIS A 19 -4.57 20.66 -16.93
N TYR A 20 -4.06 21.75 -16.35
CA TYR A 20 -4.70 23.07 -16.46
C TYR A 20 -4.24 23.91 -17.65
N LEU A 21 -3.03 23.67 -18.16
CA LEU A 21 -2.40 24.53 -19.18
C LEU A 21 -2.38 23.90 -20.58
N ALA A 22 -2.60 22.59 -20.71
CA ALA A 22 -2.50 21.87 -21.97
C ALA A 22 -3.70 20.92 -22.17
N ASP A 23 -4.28 20.94 -23.36
CA ASP A 23 -5.29 19.95 -23.79
C ASP A 23 -4.60 18.65 -24.21
N LEU A 24 -4.14 17.86 -23.24
CA LEU A 24 -3.59 16.54 -23.48
C LEU A 24 -4.70 15.53 -23.79
N SER A 25 -4.36 14.47 -24.52
CA SER A 25 -5.28 13.34 -24.66
C SER A 25 -5.39 12.60 -23.32
N GLN A 26 -6.58 12.08 -23.02
CA GLN A 26 -6.87 11.39 -21.75
C GLN A 26 -5.88 10.25 -21.46
N THR A 27 -5.45 9.52 -22.49
CA THR A 27 -4.46 8.43 -22.33
C THR A 27 -3.09 8.96 -21.93
N VAL A 28 -2.64 10.07 -22.53
CA VAL A 28 -1.33 10.66 -22.20
C VAL A 28 -1.37 11.19 -20.79
N GLU A 29 -2.43 11.92 -20.42
CA GLU A 29 -2.63 12.44 -19.08
C GLU A 29 -2.64 11.33 -18.02
N PHE A 30 -3.37 10.23 -18.28
CA PHE A 30 -3.40 9.07 -17.41
C PHE A 30 -2.00 8.47 -17.21
N VAL A 31 -1.22 8.29 -18.28
CA VAL A 31 0.12 7.69 -18.18
C VAL A 31 1.08 8.58 -17.41
N ILE A 32 1.07 9.90 -17.64
CA ILE A 32 1.95 10.82 -16.90
C ILE A 32 1.53 10.95 -15.43
N ALA A 33 0.24 10.94 -15.12
CA ALA A 33 -0.27 10.92 -13.75
C ALA A 33 0.12 9.63 -13.02
N ALA A 34 -0.05 8.48 -13.66
CA ALA A 34 0.39 7.19 -13.12
C ALA A 34 1.91 7.16 -12.86
N ALA A 35 2.71 7.75 -13.75
CA ALA A 35 4.15 7.87 -13.57
C ALA A 35 4.52 8.81 -12.40
N ALA A 36 3.78 9.90 -12.20
CA ALA A 36 3.98 10.83 -11.09
C ALA A 36 3.62 10.21 -9.72
N LEU A 37 2.68 9.26 -9.69
CA LEU A 37 2.32 8.54 -8.45
C LEU A 37 3.45 7.66 -7.91
N VAL A 38 4.34 7.14 -8.76
CA VAL A 38 5.45 6.27 -8.32
C VAL A 38 6.38 6.96 -7.30
N PRO A 39 6.97 8.14 -7.59
CA PRO A 39 7.80 8.83 -6.61
C PRO A 39 7.02 9.38 -5.42
N LEU A 40 5.73 9.73 -5.58
CA LEU A 40 4.87 10.16 -4.47
C LEU A 40 4.63 9.01 -3.47
N ALA A 41 4.30 7.81 -3.97
CA ALA A 41 4.12 6.64 -3.12
C ALA A 41 5.40 6.26 -2.38
N TRP A 42 6.55 6.34 -3.07
CA TRP A 42 7.86 6.15 -2.42
C TRP A 42 8.09 7.18 -1.29
N LEU A 43 7.80 8.46 -1.54
CA LEU A 43 7.98 9.53 -0.55
C LEU A 43 7.05 9.38 0.66
N ILE A 44 5.81 8.94 0.45
CA ILE A 44 4.88 8.60 1.54
C ILE A 44 5.46 7.47 2.40
N GLY A 45 5.98 6.41 1.78
CA GLY A 45 6.63 5.30 2.51
C GLY A 45 7.83 5.77 3.33
N GLU A 46 8.73 6.54 2.72
CA GLU A 46 9.94 7.08 3.39
C GLU A 46 9.60 8.03 4.55
N ALA A 47 8.63 8.93 4.34
CA ALA A 47 8.15 9.82 5.39
C ALA A 47 7.50 9.05 6.55
N THR A 48 6.78 7.97 6.23
CA THR A 48 6.15 7.11 7.23
C THR A 48 7.18 6.33 8.05
N GLU A 49 8.23 5.81 7.41
CA GLU A 49 9.33 5.11 8.08
C GLU A 49 10.08 6.05 9.04
N HIS A 50 10.46 7.24 8.58
CA HIS A 50 11.10 8.23 9.45
C HIS A 50 10.20 8.72 10.58
N ALA A 51 8.88 8.87 10.35
CA ALA A 51 7.95 9.18 11.44
C ALA A 51 7.83 8.02 12.44
N ALA A 52 7.92 6.77 11.97
CA ALA A 52 7.86 5.59 12.82
C ALA A 52 9.08 5.45 13.74
N GLU A 53 10.27 5.79 13.26
CA GLU A 53 11.52 5.82 14.06
C GLU A 53 11.41 6.74 15.29
N HIS A 54 10.67 7.84 15.18
CA HIS A 54 10.54 8.84 16.25
C HIS A 54 9.37 8.58 17.22
N THR A 55 8.42 7.72 16.86
CA THR A 55 7.17 7.53 17.62
C THR A 55 7.13 6.23 18.43
N GLY A 56 8.18 5.43 18.32
CA GLY A 56 8.33 4.16 19.02
C GLY A 56 7.57 3.00 18.36
N PRO A 57 7.82 1.74 18.77
CA PRO A 57 7.40 0.56 18.01
C PRO A 57 5.89 0.42 17.79
N GLY A 58 5.08 0.85 18.77
CA GLY A 58 3.62 0.74 18.69
C GLY A 58 3.00 1.74 17.71
N ILE A 59 3.28 3.04 17.89
CA ILE A 59 2.75 4.10 17.03
C ILE A 59 3.42 4.02 15.65
N GLY A 60 4.73 3.78 15.59
CA GLY A 60 5.44 3.71 14.33
C GLY A 60 4.99 2.55 13.45
N GLY A 61 4.73 1.38 14.02
CA GLY A 61 4.19 0.28 13.24
C GLY A 61 2.72 0.47 12.84
N PHE A 62 1.92 1.22 13.61
CA PHE A 62 0.58 1.66 13.17
C PHE A 62 0.68 2.63 11.99
N LEU A 63 1.56 3.64 12.08
CA LEU A 63 1.81 4.59 11.00
C LEU A 63 2.21 3.86 9.71
N ASN A 64 3.14 2.90 9.81
CA ASN A 64 3.57 2.11 8.65
C ASN A 64 2.44 1.27 8.05
N ALA A 65 1.65 0.59 8.88
CA ALA A 65 0.52 -0.21 8.41
C ALA A 65 -0.54 0.63 7.67
N THR A 66 -0.81 1.86 8.14
CA THR A 66 -1.81 2.75 7.55
C THR A 66 -1.26 3.55 6.37
N PHE A 67 -0.22 4.35 6.58
CA PHE A 67 0.29 5.29 5.58
C PHE A 67 1.16 4.61 4.52
N GLY A 68 1.79 3.48 4.83
CA GLY A 68 2.54 2.70 3.83
C GLY A 68 1.67 2.20 2.67
N ASN A 69 0.36 2.02 2.90
CA ASN A 69 -0.62 1.63 1.86
C ASN A 69 -1.60 2.78 1.53
N ALA A 70 -1.36 4.00 2.03
CA ALA A 70 -2.27 5.13 1.79
C ALA A 70 -2.49 5.46 0.32
N PRO A 71 -1.48 5.45 -0.58
CA PRO A 71 -1.71 5.73 -2.00
C PRO A 71 -2.74 4.79 -2.63
N GLU A 72 -2.64 3.49 -2.34
CA GLU A 72 -3.57 2.49 -2.85
C GLU A 72 -4.99 2.71 -2.31
N LEU A 73 -5.11 2.97 -1.00
CA LEU A 73 -6.40 3.21 -0.36
C LEU A 73 -7.07 4.49 -0.88
N ILE A 74 -6.32 5.58 -1.06
CA ILE A 74 -6.83 6.86 -1.57
C ILE A 74 -7.38 6.68 -2.99
N ILE A 75 -6.58 6.10 -3.89
CA ILE A 75 -6.98 5.86 -5.28
C ILE A 75 -8.20 4.93 -5.33
N ALA A 76 -8.23 3.87 -4.51
CA ALA A 76 -9.37 2.96 -4.43
C ALA A 76 -10.65 3.69 -3.95
N LEU A 77 -10.57 4.53 -2.92
CA LEU A 77 -11.73 5.27 -2.40
C LEU A 77 -12.27 6.28 -3.41
N ILE A 78 -11.39 7.04 -4.08
CA ILE A 78 -11.78 7.99 -5.14
C ILE A 78 -12.45 7.22 -6.29
N ALA A 79 -11.85 6.12 -6.75
CA ALA A 79 -12.42 5.31 -7.83
C ALA A 79 -13.77 4.67 -7.46
N VAL A 80 -13.95 4.20 -6.22
CA VAL A 80 -15.28 3.72 -5.75
C VAL A 80 -16.30 4.85 -5.75
N ASN A 81 -15.92 6.06 -5.30
CA ASN A 81 -16.81 7.23 -5.28
C ASN A 81 -17.25 7.64 -6.69
N GLU A 82 -16.37 7.49 -7.68
CA GLU A 82 -16.65 7.70 -9.11
C GLU A 82 -17.36 6.50 -9.78
N GLY A 83 -17.75 5.47 -9.03
CA GLY A 83 -18.43 4.28 -9.55
C GLY A 83 -17.52 3.30 -10.32
N LEU A 84 -16.21 3.52 -10.35
CA LEU A 84 -15.20 2.70 -11.04
C LEU A 84 -14.85 1.42 -10.25
N THR A 85 -15.86 0.69 -9.79
CA THR A 85 -15.68 -0.48 -8.91
C THR A 85 -14.92 -1.64 -9.59
N GLU A 86 -15.01 -1.78 -10.91
CA GLU A 86 -14.23 -2.77 -11.66
C GLU A 86 -12.73 -2.45 -11.65
N VAL A 87 -12.37 -1.17 -11.78
CA VAL A 87 -10.98 -0.70 -11.69
C VAL A 87 -10.41 -1.02 -10.31
N VAL A 88 -11.19 -0.79 -9.25
CA VAL A 88 -10.77 -1.08 -7.86
C VAL A 88 -10.59 -2.58 -7.62
N ARG A 89 -11.48 -3.43 -8.13
CA ARG A 89 -11.32 -4.89 -8.03
C ARG A 89 -10.08 -5.36 -8.79
N GLY A 90 -9.86 -4.81 -9.98
CA GLY A 90 -8.68 -5.08 -10.79
C GLY A 90 -7.38 -4.65 -10.10
N SER A 91 -7.34 -3.44 -9.52
CA SER A 91 -6.16 -2.91 -8.84
C SER A 91 -5.82 -3.66 -7.56
N LEU A 92 -6.81 -4.01 -6.73
CA LEU A 92 -6.60 -4.79 -5.51
C LEU A 92 -6.07 -6.20 -5.83
N THR A 93 -6.66 -6.86 -6.82
CA THR A 93 -6.18 -8.17 -7.29
C THR A 93 -4.76 -8.06 -7.87
N GLY A 94 -4.52 -7.03 -8.68
CA GLY A 94 -3.21 -6.74 -9.27
C GLY A 94 -2.12 -6.49 -8.21
N SER A 95 -2.42 -5.74 -7.15
CA SER A 95 -1.47 -5.48 -6.05
C SER A 95 -1.06 -6.79 -5.35
N VAL A 96 -2.02 -7.68 -5.05
CA VAL A 96 -1.72 -9.01 -4.49
C VAL A 96 -0.85 -9.82 -5.45
N VAL A 97 -1.23 -9.95 -6.73
CA VAL A 97 -0.46 -10.74 -7.71
C VAL A 97 0.94 -10.17 -7.93
N SER A 98 1.07 -8.85 -8.04
CA SER A 98 2.35 -8.16 -8.23
C SER A 98 3.29 -8.39 -7.05
N ASN A 99 2.81 -8.25 -5.81
CA ASN A 99 3.65 -8.47 -4.63
C ASN A 99 4.11 -9.94 -4.52
N LEU A 100 3.25 -10.89 -4.85
CA LEU A 100 3.56 -12.32 -4.74
C LEU A 100 4.47 -12.85 -5.84
N LEU A 101 4.32 -12.36 -7.07
CA LEU A 101 5.06 -12.89 -8.22
C LEU A 101 6.19 -11.95 -8.61
N LEU A 102 5.88 -10.68 -8.87
CA LEU A 102 6.84 -9.73 -9.40
C LEU A 102 7.83 -9.28 -8.33
N VAL A 103 7.35 -8.74 -7.22
CA VAL A 103 8.22 -8.20 -6.15
C VAL A 103 9.00 -9.32 -5.47
N LEU A 104 8.32 -10.39 -5.06
CA LEU A 104 8.99 -11.55 -4.47
C LEU A 104 9.99 -12.19 -5.45
N GLY A 105 9.61 -12.38 -6.72
CA GLY A 105 10.50 -12.95 -7.74
C GLY A 105 11.74 -12.08 -7.97
N ALA A 106 11.57 -10.77 -8.09
CA ALA A 106 12.67 -9.82 -8.22
C ALA A 106 13.57 -9.83 -6.97
N ALA A 107 12.98 -9.89 -5.76
CA ALA A 107 13.73 -9.97 -4.51
C ALA A 107 14.55 -11.27 -4.40
N LEU A 108 14.02 -12.41 -4.86
CA LEU A 108 14.75 -13.68 -4.89
C LEU A 108 15.93 -13.65 -5.89
N VAL A 109 15.73 -13.03 -7.06
CA VAL A 109 16.80 -12.86 -8.06
C VAL A 109 17.88 -11.89 -7.56
N ALA A 110 17.48 -10.75 -6.99
CA ALA A 110 18.40 -9.73 -6.50
C ALA A 110 19.09 -10.11 -5.18
N GLY A 111 18.42 -10.88 -4.32
CA GLY A 111 18.91 -11.28 -3.00
C GLY A 111 20.01 -12.35 -3.01
N GLY A 112 20.27 -13.00 -4.15
CA GLY A 112 21.37 -13.95 -4.31
C GLY A 112 21.30 -15.16 -3.35
N ARG A 113 22.37 -15.41 -2.57
CA ARG A 113 22.47 -16.56 -1.64
C ARG A 113 21.98 -16.26 -0.22
N GLY A 114 21.02 -15.35 -0.06
CA GLY A 114 20.42 -15.05 1.23
C GLY A 114 19.77 -16.28 1.88
N THR A 115 19.79 -16.35 3.22
CA THR A 115 19.08 -17.38 3.97
C THR A 115 17.62 -16.98 4.18
N LEU A 116 16.69 -17.85 3.79
CA LEU A 116 15.26 -17.65 4.06
C LEU A 116 14.94 -18.08 5.50
N ASP A 117 14.29 -17.20 6.27
CA ASP A 117 13.66 -17.59 7.53
C ASP A 117 12.39 -18.39 7.22
N ARG A 118 12.54 -19.71 7.23
CA ARG A 118 11.47 -20.67 6.91
C ARG A 118 10.25 -20.49 7.82
N PHE A 119 10.43 -20.11 9.08
CA PHE A 119 9.32 -19.98 10.01
C PHE A 119 8.47 -18.73 9.70
N SER A 120 9.12 -17.57 9.55
CA SER A 120 8.41 -16.35 9.16
C SER A 120 7.76 -16.49 7.78
N SER A 121 8.47 -17.07 6.80
CA SER A 121 7.90 -17.30 5.46
C SER A 121 6.68 -18.21 5.50
N PHE A 122 6.72 -19.28 6.31
CA PHE A 122 5.57 -20.19 6.44
C PHE A 122 4.35 -19.49 7.05
N LEU A 123 4.54 -18.65 8.09
CA LEU A 123 3.46 -17.86 8.67
C LEU A 123 2.87 -16.86 7.66
N SER A 124 3.71 -16.13 6.92
CA SER A 124 3.27 -15.16 5.91
C SER A 124 2.48 -15.84 4.79
N ILE A 125 2.97 -16.98 4.27
CA ILE A 125 2.27 -17.76 3.24
C ILE A 125 0.96 -18.33 3.78
N GLY A 126 0.94 -18.82 5.03
CA GLY A 126 -0.28 -19.33 5.66
C GLY A 126 -1.36 -18.25 5.79
N LEU A 127 -1.00 -17.05 6.27
CA LEU A 127 -1.90 -15.91 6.36
C LEU A 127 -2.41 -15.46 4.98
N LEU A 128 -1.53 -15.45 3.99
CA LEU A 128 -1.89 -15.13 2.62
C LEU A 128 -2.91 -16.12 2.05
N VAL A 129 -2.67 -17.43 2.20
CA VAL A 129 -3.60 -18.47 1.74
C VAL A 129 -4.97 -18.27 2.38
N VAL A 130 -5.03 -18.05 3.70
CA VAL A 130 -6.30 -17.79 4.40
C VAL A 130 -6.98 -16.52 3.87
N ALA A 131 -6.24 -15.41 3.73
CA ALA A 131 -6.78 -14.14 3.27
C ALA A 131 -7.31 -14.23 1.83
N THR A 132 -6.54 -14.83 0.91
CA THR A 132 -6.94 -15.01 -0.49
C THR A 132 -8.11 -16.00 -0.60
N SER A 133 -8.13 -17.09 0.17
CA SER A 133 -9.27 -18.02 0.20
C SER A 133 -10.55 -17.34 0.68
N LEU A 134 -10.49 -16.53 1.74
CA LEU A 134 -11.63 -15.74 2.19
C LEU A 134 -12.08 -14.75 1.11
N PHE A 135 -11.15 -14.04 0.48
CA PHE A 135 -11.44 -13.09 -0.60
C PHE A 135 -12.11 -13.76 -1.82
N LEU A 136 -11.78 -15.02 -2.12
CA LEU A 136 -12.40 -15.76 -3.23
C LEU A 136 -13.89 -16.06 -3.01
N ILE A 137 -14.36 -16.14 -1.76
CA ILE A 137 -15.76 -16.44 -1.43
C ILE A 137 -16.73 -15.46 -2.11
N PRO A 138 -16.58 -14.13 -2.00
CA PRO A 138 -17.40 -13.19 -2.75
C PRO A 138 -16.93 -12.97 -4.19
N ALA A 139 -15.66 -13.25 -4.52
CA ALA A 139 -15.13 -12.98 -5.85
C ALA A 139 -15.68 -13.93 -6.92
N ILE A 140 -15.81 -15.23 -6.62
CA ILE A 140 -16.29 -16.23 -7.58
C ILE A 140 -17.75 -15.96 -8.00
N PRO A 141 -18.72 -15.80 -7.07
CA PRO A 141 -20.10 -15.48 -7.45
C PRO A 141 -20.22 -14.08 -8.08
N GLY A 142 -19.34 -13.14 -7.73
CA GLY A 142 -19.29 -11.81 -8.32
C GLY A 142 -18.91 -11.79 -9.81
N TRP A 143 -18.34 -12.89 -10.33
CA TRP A 143 -17.92 -13.03 -11.73
C TRP A 143 -19.08 -13.42 -12.65
N ASP A 144 -20.06 -14.18 -12.18
CA ASP A 144 -21.04 -14.90 -13.03
C ASP A 144 -22.13 -14.03 -13.69
N GLY A 145 -22.00 -12.70 -13.65
CA GLY A 145 -22.89 -11.80 -14.41
C GLY A 145 -24.37 -11.84 -14.02
N ASP A 146 -24.72 -12.52 -12.92
CA ASP A 146 -26.10 -12.69 -12.46
C ASP A 146 -26.80 -11.31 -12.31
N PRO A 147 -27.95 -11.10 -12.96
CA PRO A 147 -28.74 -9.87 -12.84
C PRO A 147 -29.14 -9.53 -11.40
N ASP A 148 -29.27 -10.53 -10.51
CA ASP A 148 -29.69 -10.35 -9.11
C ASP A 148 -28.50 -10.10 -8.15
N ARG A 149 -27.71 -9.06 -8.44
CA ARG A 149 -26.56 -8.63 -7.61
C ARG A 149 -26.91 -8.16 -6.18
N GLY A 150 -28.19 -8.10 -5.82
CA GLY A 150 -28.65 -7.73 -4.47
C GLY A 150 -28.30 -8.73 -3.36
N SER A 151 -27.81 -9.93 -3.72
CA SER A 151 -27.34 -10.94 -2.78
C SER A 151 -25.83 -10.84 -2.48
N LEU A 152 -25.03 -10.26 -3.40
CA LEU A 152 -23.56 -10.18 -3.28
C LEU A 152 -23.08 -9.44 -2.02
N PRO A 153 -23.65 -8.28 -1.62
CA PRO A 153 -23.24 -7.61 -0.40
C PRO A 153 -23.43 -8.47 0.85
N ARG A 154 -24.44 -9.36 0.87
CA ARG A 154 -24.72 -10.24 2.02
C ARG A 154 -23.62 -11.28 2.24
N ILE A 155 -22.88 -11.63 1.19
CA ILE A 155 -21.74 -12.54 1.23
C ILE A 155 -20.44 -11.74 1.42
N ALA A 156 -20.28 -10.64 0.70
CA ALA A 156 -19.05 -9.85 0.69
C ALA A 156 -18.81 -9.09 2.01
N VAL A 157 -19.85 -8.51 2.63
CA VAL A 157 -19.68 -7.70 3.85
C VAL A 157 -19.20 -8.53 5.04
N PRO A 158 -19.77 -9.70 5.37
CA PRO A 158 -19.24 -10.54 6.45
C PRO A 158 -17.80 -10.99 6.21
N VAL A 159 -17.44 -11.31 4.96
CA VAL A 159 -16.08 -11.70 4.59
C VAL A 159 -15.12 -10.52 4.75
N ALA A 160 -15.49 -9.31 4.32
CA ALA A 160 -14.69 -8.11 4.51
C ALA A 160 -14.47 -7.79 6.01
N ILE A 161 -15.51 -7.94 6.84
CA ILE A 161 -15.41 -7.78 8.30
C ILE A 161 -14.46 -8.82 8.89
N ALA A 162 -14.59 -10.10 8.48
CA ALA A 162 -13.71 -11.16 8.95
C ALA A 162 -12.24 -10.90 8.57
N LEU A 163 -11.99 -10.51 7.32
CA LEU A 163 -10.66 -10.10 6.85
C LEU A 163 -10.11 -8.92 7.64
N LEU A 164 -10.93 -7.91 7.95
CA LEU A 164 -10.53 -6.77 8.75
C LEU A 164 -10.17 -7.18 10.19
N ILE A 165 -10.95 -8.06 10.81
CA ILE A 165 -10.65 -8.60 12.15
C ILE A 165 -9.32 -9.36 12.14
N VAL A 166 -9.09 -10.22 11.14
CA VAL A 166 -7.83 -10.95 10.98
C VAL A 166 -6.67 -9.97 10.80
N TYR A 167 -6.82 -8.98 9.92
CA TYR A 167 -5.82 -7.94 9.68
C TYR A 167 -5.46 -7.18 10.96
N VAL A 168 -6.45 -6.68 11.70
CA VAL A 168 -6.24 -5.95 12.95
C VAL A 168 -5.58 -6.85 14.00
N GLY A 169 -6.04 -8.09 14.14
CA GLY A 169 -5.49 -9.06 15.10
C GLY A 169 -4.02 -9.42 14.81
N VAL A 170 -3.70 -9.71 13.55
CA VAL A 170 -2.33 -10.01 13.10
C VAL A 170 -1.42 -8.80 13.25
N THR A 171 -1.88 -7.63 12.82
CA THR A 171 -1.12 -6.38 12.95
C THR A 171 -0.83 -6.09 14.42
N TRP A 172 -1.85 -6.16 15.28
CA TRP A 172 -1.69 -5.98 16.72
C TRP A 172 -0.71 -6.96 17.35
N TYR A 173 -0.80 -8.25 17.00
CA TYR A 173 0.12 -9.27 17.47
C TYR A 173 1.57 -9.00 17.00
N SER A 174 1.74 -8.61 15.73
CA SER A 174 3.03 -8.26 15.14
C SER A 174 3.67 -7.06 15.86
N LEU A 175 2.90 -5.99 16.09
CA LEU A 175 3.35 -4.78 16.81
C LEU A 175 3.78 -5.11 18.24
N ARG A 176 3.01 -5.93 18.96
CA ARG A 176 3.38 -6.38 20.31
C ARG A 176 4.64 -7.24 20.32
N ARG A 177 4.87 -8.06 19.29
CA ARG A 177 6.07 -8.89 19.18
C ARG A 177 7.31 -8.06 18.84
N HIS A 178 7.21 -7.11 17.91
CA HIS A 178 8.31 -6.21 17.54
C HIS A 178 8.71 -5.26 18.68
N SER A 179 7.75 -4.77 19.47
CA SER A 179 8.03 -3.99 20.68
C SER A 179 8.86 -4.73 21.74
N ARG A 180 8.94 -6.07 21.68
CA ARG A 180 9.77 -6.87 22.60
C ARG A 180 11.17 -7.19 22.04
N ILE A 181 11.40 -6.96 20.75
CA ILE A 181 12.67 -7.29 20.06
C ILE A 181 13.47 -6.02 19.72
N HIS A 182 12.85 -4.84 19.66
CA HIS A 182 13.57 -3.56 19.69
C HIS A 182 14.18 -3.32 21.07
N VAL A 183 15.29 -4.00 21.35
CA VAL A 183 16.37 -3.42 22.13
C VAL A 183 16.77 -2.18 21.35
N ALA A 184 16.60 -1.01 21.95
CA ALA A 184 17.03 0.25 21.38
C ALA A 184 18.47 0.08 20.89
N SER A 185 18.68 0.05 19.57
CA SER A 185 19.97 0.46 19.07
C SER A 185 20.04 1.95 19.40
N ASP A 186 20.96 2.34 20.28
CA ASP A 186 21.42 3.73 20.43
C ASP A 186 22.14 4.19 19.15
N GLU A 187 21.65 3.80 17.97
CA GLU A 187 22.04 4.38 16.70
C GLU A 187 21.35 5.74 16.63
N GLU A 188 22.15 6.80 16.59
CA GLU A 188 21.68 8.15 16.27
C GLU A 188 20.65 8.08 15.13
N ILE A 189 19.46 8.62 15.36
CA ILE A 189 18.43 8.74 14.33
C ILE A 189 19.01 9.68 13.26
N THR A 190 19.66 9.12 12.24
CA THR A 190 20.29 9.84 11.12
C THR A 190 19.27 10.20 10.03
N GLY A 191 18.00 10.33 10.42
CA GLY A 191 16.84 10.53 9.55
C GLY A 191 16.22 11.93 9.63
N TRP A 192 15.05 12.09 9.01
CA TRP A 192 14.28 13.33 9.05
C TRP A 192 13.73 13.59 10.44
N SER A 193 13.71 14.84 10.90
CA SER A 193 13.02 15.17 12.14
C SER A 193 11.53 14.83 12.03
N LEU A 194 10.90 14.44 13.15
CA LEU A 194 9.47 14.10 13.19
C LEU A 194 8.57 15.17 12.54
N PRO A 195 8.75 16.49 12.75
CA PRO A 195 7.97 17.51 12.04
C PRO A 195 8.18 17.48 10.53
N ALA A 196 9.41 17.29 10.05
CA ALA A 196 9.70 17.21 8.63
C ALA A 196 9.06 15.98 7.98
N ALA A 197 9.12 14.82 8.66
CA ALA A 197 8.46 13.59 8.22
C ALA A 197 6.94 13.76 8.15
N LEU A 198 6.31 14.33 9.17
CA LEU A 198 4.86 14.57 9.18
C LEU A 198 4.42 15.59 8.11
N VAL A 199 5.18 16.66 7.90
CA VAL A 199 4.90 17.65 6.85
C VAL A 199 5.04 17.02 5.46
N ALA A 200 6.10 16.27 5.21
CA ALA A 200 6.30 15.57 3.94
C ALA A 200 5.17 14.56 3.70
N LEU A 201 4.80 13.79 4.72
CA LEU A 201 3.68 12.84 4.65
C LEU A 201 2.36 13.54 4.31
N ALA A 202 2.03 14.62 5.01
CA ALA A 202 0.80 15.38 4.79
C ALA A 202 0.75 16.01 3.38
N LEU A 203 1.83 16.68 2.96
CA LEU A 203 1.90 17.31 1.64
C LEU A 203 1.81 16.27 0.51
N THR A 204 2.55 15.17 0.62
CA THR A 204 2.58 14.16 -0.43
C THR A 204 1.25 13.43 -0.52
N THR A 205 0.60 13.17 0.63
CA THR A 205 -0.75 12.61 0.68
C THR A 205 -1.76 13.55 0.02
N LEU A 206 -1.67 14.85 0.29
CA LEU A 206 -2.54 15.87 -0.32
C LEU A 206 -2.34 15.98 -1.83
N VAL A 207 -1.10 15.88 -2.32
CA VAL A 207 -0.80 15.92 -3.76
C VAL A 207 -1.24 14.64 -4.48
N THR A 208 -1.31 13.52 -3.75
CA THR A 208 -1.77 12.23 -4.29
C THR A 208 -3.28 12.16 -4.43
N ALA A 209 -4.02 12.85 -3.54
CA ALA A 209 -5.47 12.90 -3.50
C ALA A 209 -6.03 13.93 -4.50
#